data_AF-A0A933QXU4-F1
#
_entry.id   AF-A0A933QXU4-F1
#
_cell.length_a   1.000
_cell.length_b   1.000
_cell.length_c   1.000
_cell.angle_alpha   90.00
_cell.angle_beta   90.00
_cell.angle_gamma   90.00
#
_symmetry.space_group_name_H-M   'P 1'
#
loop_
_entity.id
_entity.type
_entity.pdbx_description
1 polymer ?
#
loop_
_entity_poly.entity_id
_entity_poly.type
_entity_poly.pdbx_seq_one_letter_code
_entity_poly.pdbx_strand_id
1 'polypeptide(L)'
;MSTAIELALSAADFRDGIQYFAQPWPGADTLAAKPVIADGKTAIADPADPAAVFQTLLAADALRYLTLQICGSKASGHPGGYASSAEAHAALMMLGHKHIVTEVGHHAPGV
;
A
#
# COMPACT_ATOMS: atom_id res chain seq x y z
N MET A 1 11.53 31.09 20.83
CA MET A 1 11.09 29.69 20.92
C MET A 1 9.91 29.54 19.98
N SER A 2 10.09 28.84 18.85
CA SER A 2 9.03 28.63 17.86
C SER A 2 8.29 27.35 18.23
N THR A 3 7.01 27.46 18.58
CA THR A 3 6.12 26.32 18.77
C THR A 3 5.78 25.75 17.40
N ALA A 4 6.29 24.56 17.10
CA ALA A 4 5.84 23.79 15.96
C ALA A 4 4.35 23.50 16.13
N ILE A 5 3.54 24.01 15.20
CA ILE A 5 2.13 23.66 15.09
C ILE A 5 2.11 22.21 14.59
N GLU A 6 1.83 21.28 15.50
CA GLU A 6 1.52 19.90 15.13
C GLU A 6 0.25 19.93 14.28
N LEU A 7 0.39 19.57 13.01
CA LEU A 7 -0.72 19.55 12.06
C LEU A 7 -1.68 18.45 12.54
N ALA A 8 -2.78 18.84 13.18
CA ALA A 8 -3.86 17.92 13.50
C ALA A 8 -4.52 17.48 12.18
N LEU A 9 -4.02 16.38 11.62
CA LEU A 9 -4.70 15.67 10.54
C LEU A 9 -6.00 15.11 11.12
N SER A 10 -7.14 15.71 10.77
CA SER A 10 -8.39 14.95 10.80
C SER A 10 -8.16 13.68 10.00
N ALA A 11 -8.72 12.54 10.42
CA ALA A 11 -8.73 11.35 9.58
C ALA A 11 -9.54 11.68 8.32
N ALA A 12 -8.87 12.25 7.30
CA ALA A 12 -9.40 12.33 5.96
C ALA A 12 -9.79 10.91 5.59
N ASP A 13 -10.91 10.76 4.91
CA ASP A 13 -11.25 9.47 4.36
C ASP A 13 -10.05 9.02 3.52
N PHE A 14 -9.48 7.84 3.76
CA PHE A 14 -8.27 7.43 3.05
C PHE A 14 -8.49 7.35 1.53
N ARG A 15 -9.76 7.36 1.10
CA ARG A 15 -10.21 7.39 -0.28
C ARG A 15 -10.14 8.79 -0.89
N ASP A 16 -10.05 9.85 -0.09
CA ASP A 16 -9.94 11.22 -0.58
C ASP A 16 -8.68 11.36 -1.44
N GLY A 17 -8.86 11.79 -2.70
CA GLY A 17 -7.78 11.90 -3.69
C GLY A 17 -7.62 10.68 -4.60
N ILE A 18 -8.34 9.58 -4.38
CA ILE A 18 -8.41 8.47 -5.34
C ILE A 18 -9.33 8.88 -6.51
N GLN A 19 -8.74 9.02 -7.70
CA GLN A 19 -9.45 9.38 -8.92
C GLN A 19 -10.21 8.21 -9.57
N TYR A 20 -9.68 6.99 -9.47
CA TYR A 20 -10.25 5.83 -10.17
C TYR A 20 -10.44 4.64 -9.23
N PHE A 21 -11.66 4.12 -9.18
CA PHE A 21 -12.00 2.90 -8.45
C PHE A 21 -12.30 1.78 -9.44
N ALA A 22 -11.67 0.63 -9.22
CA ALA A 22 -11.96 -0.59 -9.96
C ALA A 22 -13.22 -1.27 -9.39
N GLN A 23 -13.80 -2.18 -10.18
CA GLN A 23 -14.78 -3.12 -9.64
C GLN A 23 -14.10 -4.07 -8.65
N PRO A 24 -14.82 -4.57 -7.63
CA PRO A 24 -14.28 -5.59 -6.73
C PRO A 24 -13.76 -6.81 -7.49
N TRP A 25 -12.63 -7.35 -7.06
CA TRP A 25 -12.07 -8.57 -7.63
C TRP A 25 -13.00 -9.77 -7.33
N PRO A 26 -13.02 -10.79 -8.20
CA PRO A 26 -13.74 -12.03 -7.91
C PRO A 26 -13.35 -12.61 -6.54
N GLY A 27 -14.34 -12.96 -5.72
CA GLY A 27 -14.12 -13.51 -4.38
C GLY A 27 -13.89 -12.47 -3.27
N ALA A 28 -13.93 -11.16 -3.56
CA ALA A 28 -13.77 -10.10 -2.56
C ALA A 28 -14.75 -10.23 -1.38
N ASP A 29 -16.01 -10.57 -1.65
CA ASP A 29 -17.05 -10.76 -0.62
C ASP A 29 -16.70 -11.85 0.40
N THR A 30 -15.80 -12.76 0.06
CA THR A 30 -15.33 -13.85 0.93
C THR A 30 -13.93 -13.58 1.48
N LEU A 31 -12.97 -13.26 0.61
CA LEU A 31 -11.55 -13.17 0.94
C LEU A 31 -11.15 -11.80 1.51
N ALA A 32 -11.97 -10.77 1.33
CA ALA A 32 -11.82 -9.43 1.91
C ALA A 32 -12.96 -9.05 2.86
N ALA A 33 -13.77 -10.02 3.31
CA ALA A 33 -14.88 -9.80 4.24
C ALA A 33 -14.43 -9.22 5.60
N LYS A 34 -13.18 -9.47 6.00
CA LYS A 34 -12.57 -8.97 7.23
C LYS A 34 -11.06 -8.72 7.04
N PRO A 35 -10.45 -7.78 7.78
CA PRO A 35 -9.00 -7.62 7.77
C PRO A 35 -8.28 -8.90 8.19
N VAL A 36 -7.22 -9.26 7.46
CA VAL A 36 -6.36 -10.43 7.80
C VAL A 36 -5.34 -10.14 8.89
N ILE A 37 -5.11 -8.85 9.20
CA ILE A 37 -4.32 -8.42 10.35
C ILE A 37 -5.31 -7.98 11.42
N ALA A 38 -5.35 -8.71 12.53
CA ALA A 38 -6.27 -8.44 13.63
C ALA A 38 -5.86 -7.19 14.43
N ASP A 39 -6.81 -6.61 15.17
CA ASP A 39 -6.56 -5.47 16.04
C ASP A 39 -5.38 -5.72 17.00
N GLY A 40 -4.47 -4.74 17.06
CA GLY A 40 -3.25 -4.83 17.88
C GLY A 40 -2.17 -5.77 17.33
N LYS A 41 -2.35 -6.37 16.14
CA LYS A 41 -1.32 -7.14 15.43
C LYS A 41 -0.65 -6.29 14.36
N THR A 42 0.58 -6.67 14.00
CA THR A 42 1.41 -5.94 13.04
C THR A 42 1.75 -6.76 11.79
N ALA A 43 1.25 -7.99 11.70
CA ALA A 43 1.53 -8.92 10.62
C ALA A 43 0.40 -9.94 10.48
N ILE A 44 0.27 -10.54 9.29
CA ILE A 44 -0.57 -11.71 9.06
C ILE A 44 -0.07 -12.92 9.87
N ALA A 45 -1.00 -13.78 10.29
CA ALA A 45 -0.65 -14.97 11.08
C ALA A 45 -0.17 -16.14 10.22
N ASP A 46 -0.73 -16.29 9.01
CA ASP A 46 -0.41 -17.36 8.07
C ASP A 46 -0.27 -16.80 6.65
N PRO A 47 0.93 -16.80 6.04
CA PRO A 47 1.13 -16.33 4.67
C PRO A 47 0.52 -17.25 3.61
N ALA A 48 0.11 -18.48 3.97
CA ALA A 48 -0.57 -19.40 3.07
C ALA A 48 -2.11 -19.30 3.13
N ASP A 49 -2.66 -18.52 4.06
CA ASP A 49 -4.11 -18.26 4.12
C ASP A 49 -4.56 -17.57 2.81
N PRO A 50 -5.51 -18.15 2.06
CA PRO A 50 -6.02 -17.54 0.83
C PRO A 50 -6.51 -16.10 1.01
N ALA A 51 -7.10 -15.74 2.16
CA ALA A 51 -7.52 -14.38 2.44
C ALA A 51 -6.32 -13.44 2.60
N ALA A 52 -5.25 -13.91 3.26
CA ALA A 52 -4.02 -13.14 3.42
C ALA A 52 -3.32 -12.92 2.07
N VAL A 53 -3.26 -13.95 1.22
CA VAL A 53 -2.74 -13.83 -0.15
C VAL A 53 -3.55 -12.81 -0.94
N PHE A 54 -4.88 -12.92 -0.92
CA PHE A 54 -5.78 -12.03 -1.64
C PHE A 54 -5.59 -10.56 -1.22
N GLN A 55 -5.59 -10.27 0.09
CA GLN A 55 -5.41 -8.91 0.59
C GLN A 55 -4.00 -8.37 0.36
N THR A 56 -2.98 -9.24 0.32
CA THR A 56 -1.61 -8.84 -0.07
C THR A 56 -1.57 -8.40 -1.54
N LEU A 57 -2.27 -9.10 -2.44
CA LEU A 57 -2.36 -8.71 -3.85
C LEU A 57 -3.16 -7.42 -4.04
N LEU A 58 -4.25 -7.21 -3.28
CA LEU A 58 -4.96 -5.93 -3.25
C LEU A 58 -4.05 -4.79 -2.80
N ALA A 59 -3.23 -4.99 -1.78
CA ALA A 59 -2.25 -4.01 -1.34
C ALA A 59 -1.20 -3.72 -2.43
N ALA A 60 -0.72 -4.74 -3.14
CA ALA A 60 0.20 -4.56 -4.27
C ALA A 60 -0.42 -3.73 -5.40
N ASP A 61 -1.69 -3.95 -5.74
CA ASP A 61 -2.40 -3.15 -6.75
C ASP A 61 -2.60 -1.70 -6.29
N ALA A 62 -2.95 -1.49 -5.02
CA ALA A 62 -3.03 -0.15 -4.42
C ALA A 62 -1.68 0.58 -4.47
N LEU A 63 -0.58 -0.11 -4.20
CA LEU A 63 0.79 0.43 -4.31
C LEU A 63 1.14 0.85 -5.74
N ARG A 64 0.74 0.06 -6.76
CA ARG A 64 0.90 0.43 -8.17
C ARG A 64 0.09 1.65 -8.53
N TYR A 65 -1.17 1.68 -8.13
CA TYR A 65 -2.04 2.80 -8.37
C TYR A 65 -1.48 4.09 -7.76
N LEU A 66 -1.07 4.04 -6.48
CA LEU A 66 -0.46 5.15 -5.79
C LEU A 66 0.80 5.64 -6.50
N THR A 67 1.65 4.72 -6.95
CA THR A 67 2.88 5.06 -7.68
C THR A 67 2.58 5.83 -8.96
N LEU A 68 1.62 5.37 -9.76
CA LEU A 68 1.22 6.04 -10.99
C LEU A 68 0.61 7.42 -10.70
N GLN A 69 -0.24 7.53 -9.68
CA GLN A 69 -0.85 8.79 -9.27
C GLN A 69 0.20 9.81 -8.82
N ILE A 70 1.15 9.40 -7.97
CA ILE A 70 2.20 10.30 -7.48
C ILE A 70 3.12 10.73 -8.62
N CYS A 71 3.60 9.81 -9.44
CA CYS A 71 4.45 10.14 -10.58
C CYS A 71 3.74 11.05 -11.59
N GLY A 72 2.46 10.76 -11.89
CA GLY A 72 1.63 11.59 -12.75
C GLY A 72 1.43 13.01 -12.19
N SER A 73 1.14 13.14 -10.89
CA SER A 73 0.91 14.44 -10.24
C SER A 73 2.13 15.36 -10.25
N LYS A 74 3.35 14.78 -10.25
CA LYS A 74 4.61 15.51 -10.28
C LYS A 74 5.24 15.60 -11.67
N ALA A 75 4.64 14.94 -12.68
CA ALA A 75 5.25 14.71 -13.99
C ALA A 75 6.71 14.21 -13.92
N SER A 76 7.03 13.37 -12.92
CA SER A 76 8.39 12.90 -12.63
C SER A 76 8.38 11.53 -11.93
N GLY A 77 9.52 10.84 -11.95
CA GLY A 77 9.75 9.56 -11.28
C GLY A 77 9.74 8.34 -12.21
N HIS A 78 9.97 7.16 -11.64
CA HIS A 78 10.15 5.90 -12.39
C HIS A 78 9.08 4.87 -12.01
N PRO A 79 7.82 5.05 -12.47
CA PRO A 79 6.70 4.22 -12.00
C PRO A 79 6.90 2.73 -12.30
N GLY A 80 7.55 2.38 -13.42
CA GLY A 80 7.81 0.99 -13.79
C GLY A 80 8.76 0.26 -12.82
N GLY A 81 9.73 0.97 -12.25
CA GLY A 81 10.70 0.39 -11.31
C GLY A 81 10.03 -0.06 -10.01
N TYR A 82 9.18 0.79 -9.43
CA TYR A 82 8.43 0.41 -8.23
C TYR A 82 7.35 -0.63 -8.54
N ALA A 83 6.55 -0.40 -9.59
CA ALA A 83 5.40 -1.23 -9.93
C ALA A 83 5.77 -2.69 -10.23
N SER A 84 7.01 -2.94 -10.69
CA SER A 84 7.53 -4.29 -10.92
C SER A 84 7.89 -5.06 -9.63
N SER A 85 8.00 -4.35 -8.50
CA SER A 85 8.34 -4.92 -7.18
C SER A 85 7.22 -4.79 -6.15
N ALA A 86 6.01 -4.41 -6.57
CA ALA A 86 4.89 -4.10 -5.68
C ALA A 86 4.46 -5.29 -4.82
N GLU A 87 4.41 -6.52 -5.36
CA GLU A 87 4.08 -7.72 -4.58
C GLU A 87 5.11 -7.99 -3.49
N ALA A 88 6.39 -7.84 -3.80
CA ALA A 88 7.46 -8.06 -2.83
C ALA A 88 7.35 -7.05 -1.67
N HIS A 89 7.12 -5.77 -1.99
CA HIS A 89 6.89 -4.74 -0.98
C HIS A 89 5.63 -5.01 -0.14
N ALA A 90 4.51 -5.31 -0.77
CA ALA A 90 3.26 -5.62 -0.09
C ALA A 90 3.41 -6.84 0.82
N ALA A 91 4.04 -7.92 0.35
CA ALA A 91 4.26 -9.11 1.15
C ALA A 91 5.13 -8.82 2.37
N LEU A 92 6.23 -8.08 2.21
CA LEU A 92 7.11 -7.70 3.33
C LEU A 92 6.36 -6.83 4.36
N MET A 93 5.52 -5.89 3.91
CA MET A 93 4.66 -5.10 4.81
C MET A 93 3.65 -5.99 5.55
N MET A 94 2.97 -6.89 4.84
CA MET A 94 1.97 -7.80 5.42
C MET A 94 2.58 -8.80 6.40
N LEU A 95 3.85 -9.18 6.22
CA LEU A 95 4.64 -9.97 7.16
C LEU A 95 5.20 -9.16 8.35
N GLY A 96 4.93 -7.85 8.41
CA GLY A 96 5.33 -6.97 9.52
C GLY A 96 6.77 -6.47 9.46
N HIS A 97 7.44 -6.58 8.30
CA HIS A 97 8.75 -5.97 8.11
C HIS A 97 8.63 -4.45 8.06
N LYS A 98 9.32 -3.78 8.99
CA LYS A 98 9.38 -2.31 9.06
C LYS A 98 10.56 -1.71 8.30
N HIS A 99 11.61 -2.50 8.12
CA HIS A 99 12.85 -2.09 7.46
C HIS A 99 12.94 -2.81 6.12
N ILE A 100 12.42 -2.17 5.08
CA ILE A 100 12.43 -2.68 3.70
C ILE A 100 13.44 -1.82 2.93
N VAL A 101 14.58 -2.41 2.59
CA VAL A 101 15.66 -1.71 1.88
C VAL A 101 15.45 -1.88 0.38
N THR A 102 15.51 -0.77 -0.37
CA THR A 102 15.54 -0.78 -1.83
C THR A 102 16.96 -0.56 -2.31
N GLU A 103 17.51 -1.48 -3.12
CA GLU A 103 18.86 -1.33 -3.70
C GLU A 103 18.95 -0.09 -4.61
N VAL A 104 17.87 0.16 -5.37
CA VAL A 104 17.79 1.24 -6.35
C VAL A 104 16.86 2.33 -5.82
N GLY A 105 17.42 3.37 -5.20
CA GLY A 105 16.64 4.43 -4.56
C GLY A 105 15.68 5.17 -5.50
N HIS A 106 15.96 5.22 -6.81
CA HIS A 106 15.07 5.86 -7.79
C HIS A 106 13.81 5.05 -8.11
N HIS A 107 13.68 3.83 -7.57
CA HIS A 107 12.45 3.05 -7.60
C HIS A 107 11.49 3.42 -6.46
N ALA A 108 11.85 4.30 -5.53
CA ALA A 108 10.88 4.79 -4.54
C ALA A 108 9.81 5.66 -5.23
N PRO A 109 8.51 5.52 -4.90
CA PRO A 109 7.46 6.34 -5.49
C PRO A 109 7.64 7.79 -5.03
N GLY A 110 8.00 8.67 -5.98
CA GLY A 110 8.01 10.12 -5.78
C GLY A 110 9.37 10.81 -5.68
N VAL A 111 10.47 10.11 -6.02
CA VAL A 111 11.77 10.73 -6.40
C VAL A 111 11.72 11.40 -7.77
#